data_AF-A0A4Q4THH0-F1
#
_entry.id   AF-A0A4Q4THH0-F1
#
_cell.length_a   1.000
_cell.length_b   1.000
_cell.length_c   1.000
_cell.angle_alpha   90.00
_cell.angle_beta   90.00
_cell.angle_gamma   90.00
#
_symmetry.space_group_name_H-M   'P 1'
#
loop_
_entity.id
_entity.type
_entity.pdbx_description
1 polymer ?
#
loop_
_entity_poly.entity_id
_entity_poly.type
_entity_poly.pdbx_seq_one_letter_code
_entity_poly.pdbx_strand_id
1 'polypeptide(L)'
;MNIVREMAMEGSPFTYTKFRKHLTDTTWVRGQKTPLNLRLHLLDNFITPSPITKSIRPAPSPGNIWAFGPGSLTIVDLSNPFISFDEAYTLFSICLSIFLEKRHKYGRIMALNEAHKARVLTNELVSVIRQQRHTGTYVVIATQEPTLSPELIALANATFVHRFLSPSWYEALKKHLAGADNQDPGSQNSLFRTIVGLRTGQALFFCPTAQMDVVNGSPGAGGGSITATDVFANPAPQPSAASPSYGADANISHDGETSGGKEVDEALRKTVAGQGSPTYQDVIEEGKRRAFCIFHSDSSWKSLTSRSKGERSEFFKTMEDGLELKPSTISSNGKLKSRLNVAIDQHLKQLRKVYQAEKKAKENDGKGEKKEETGDSKERGRT
;
A
#
# COMPACT_ATOMS: atom_id res chain seq x y z
N MET A 1 39.54 11.57 -20.19
CA MET A 1 38.55 11.31 -21.25
C MET A 1 37.18 11.32 -20.61
N ASN A 2 36.26 12.18 -21.05
CA ASN A 2 34.96 12.39 -20.39
C ASN A 2 33.81 12.14 -21.37
N ILE A 3 33.64 10.87 -21.75
CA ILE A 3 32.63 10.40 -22.72
C ILE A 3 31.22 10.92 -22.38
N VAL A 4 30.83 10.87 -21.10
CA VAL A 4 29.51 11.35 -20.65
C VAL A 4 29.34 12.86 -20.86
N ARG A 5 30.42 13.64 -20.67
CA ARG A 5 30.39 15.10 -20.87
C ARG A 5 30.33 15.46 -22.35
N GLU A 6 31.05 14.73 -23.19
CA GLU A 6 31.01 14.88 -24.66
C GLU A 6 29.60 14.59 -25.19
N MET A 7 28.99 13.47 -24.77
CA MET A 7 27.61 13.14 -25.11
C MET A 7 26.60 14.21 -24.64
N ALA A 8 26.85 14.83 -23.47
CA ALA A 8 26.00 15.92 -22.97
C ALA A 8 26.16 17.22 -23.79
N MET A 9 27.35 17.46 -24.37
CA MET A 9 27.62 18.63 -25.21
C MET A 9 27.07 18.49 -26.64
N GLU A 10 26.82 17.27 -27.12
CA GLU A 10 26.18 17.00 -28.42
C GLU A 10 24.69 17.38 -28.46
N GLY A 11 24.08 17.72 -27.32
CA GLY A 11 22.69 18.19 -27.22
C GLY A 11 21.63 17.11 -27.47
N SER A 12 22.04 15.85 -27.71
CA SER A 12 21.10 14.74 -27.89
C SER A 12 20.79 14.05 -26.54
N PRO A 13 19.57 13.51 -26.34
CA PRO A 13 19.23 12.79 -25.12
C PRO A 13 20.19 11.62 -24.90
N PHE A 14 20.61 11.43 -23.64
CA PHE A 14 21.46 10.29 -23.28
C PHE A 14 20.74 8.98 -23.59
N THR A 15 21.43 8.05 -24.24
CA THR A 15 20.94 6.69 -24.46
C THR A 15 22.07 5.69 -24.18
N TYR A 16 21.77 4.63 -23.43
CA TYR A 16 22.77 3.62 -23.04
C TYR A 16 23.44 2.96 -24.25
N THR A 17 22.71 2.76 -25.35
CA THR A 17 23.26 2.23 -26.61
C THR A 17 24.30 3.16 -27.24
N LYS A 18 24.07 4.48 -27.26
CA LYS A 18 25.06 5.47 -27.71
C LYS A 18 26.28 5.46 -26.81
N PHE A 19 26.09 5.43 -25.50
CA PHE A 19 27.19 5.34 -24.53
C PHE A 19 28.04 4.09 -24.75
N ARG A 20 27.41 2.91 -24.95
CA ARG A 20 28.11 1.66 -25.27
C ARG A 20 28.95 1.75 -26.54
N LYS A 21 28.45 2.45 -27.57
CA LYS A 21 29.17 2.69 -28.82
C LYS A 21 30.41 3.57 -28.60
N HIS A 22 30.30 4.67 -27.87
CA HIS A 22 31.48 5.50 -27.54
C HIS A 22 32.51 4.73 -26.70
N LEU A 23 32.08 3.82 -25.82
CA LEU A 23 32.98 2.98 -25.03
C LEU A 23 33.75 1.95 -25.88
N THR A 24 33.14 1.41 -26.96
CA THR A 24 33.82 0.49 -27.89
C THR A 24 34.82 1.22 -28.78
N ASP A 25 34.51 2.46 -29.14
CA ASP A 25 35.34 3.27 -30.04
C ASP A 25 36.53 3.93 -29.29
N THR A 26 36.53 3.87 -27.96
CA THR A 26 37.59 4.42 -27.10
C THR A 26 38.73 3.42 -26.87
N THR A 27 39.97 3.85 -27.06
CA THR A 27 41.17 3.09 -26.70
C THR A 27 41.44 3.16 -25.19
N TRP A 28 41.29 2.04 -24.50
CA TRP A 28 41.50 1.94 -23.05
C TRP A 28 42.96 1.69 -22.67
N VAL A 29 43.41 2.28 -21.56
CA VAL A 29 44.71 1.95 -20.97
C VAL A 29 44.68 0.53 -20.40
N ARG A 30 45.79 -0.19 -20.50
CA ARG A 30 45.94 -1.56 -19.99
C ARG A 30 45.55 -1.61 -18.49
N GLY A 31 44.60 -2.47 -18.15
CA GLY A 31 44.07 -2.62 -16.79
C GLY A 31 42.74 -1.89 -16.49
N GLN A 32 42.32 -0.91 -17.30
CA GLN A 32 41.06 -0.18 -17.07
C GLN A 32 39.82 -0.96 -17.54
N LYS A 33 39.99 -1.89 -18.48
CA LYS A 33 38.89 -2.61 -19.13
C LYS A 33 38.16 -3.56 -18.18
N THR A 34 38.89 -4.25 -17.30
CA THR A 34 38.30 -5.24 -16.38
C THR A 34 37.36 -4.61 -15.34
N PRO A 35 37.77 -3.57 -14.57
CA PRO A 35 36.87 -2.91 -13.62
C PRO A 35 35.69 -2.21 -14.30
N LEU A 36 35.91 -1.64 -15.49
CA LEU A 36 34.86 -1.02 -16.28
C LEU A 36 33.81 -2.05 -16.73
N ASN A 37 34.24 -3.20 -17.26
CA ASN A 37 33.34 -4.27 -17.68
C ASN A 37 32.49 -4.79 -16.52
N LEU A 38 33.03 -4.90 -15.31
CA LEU A 38 32.26 -5.29 -14.13
C LEU A 38 31.12 -4.29 -13.84
N ARG A 39 31.41 -2.99 -13.90
CA ARG A 39 30.40 -1.93 -13.70
C ARG A 39 29.39 -1.88 -14.85
N LEU A 40 29.83 -2.10 -16.08
CA LEU A 40 28.95 -2.17 -17.24
C LEU A 40 28.02 -3.38 -17.16
N HIS A 41 28.51 -4.52 -16.67
CA HIS A 41 27.69 -5.71 -16.46
C HIS A 41 26.55 -5.47 -15.45
N LEU A 42 26.80 -4.69 -14.40
CA LEU A 42 25.75 -4.25 -13.49
C LEU A 42 24.70 -3.39 -14.22
N LEU A 43 25.15 -2.40 -15.01
CA LEU A 43 24.25 -1.56 -15.80
C LEU A 43 23.47 -2.37 -16.86
N ASP A 44 24.11 -3.35 -17.50
CA ASP A 44 23.50 -4.23 -18.48
C ASP A 44 22.34 -5.01 -17.84
N ASN A 45 22.49 -5.49 -16.61
CA ASN A 45 21.43 -6.18 -15.86
C ASN A 45 20.21 -5.30 -15.56
N PHE A 46 20.38 -3.97 -15.50
CA PHE A 46 19.29 -3.02 -15.26
C PHE A 46 18.64 -2.50 -16.54
N ILE A 47 19.43 -2.31 -17.60
CA ILE A 47 19.02 -1.58 -18.81
C ILE A 47 18.69 -2.53 -19.97
N THR A 48 19.30 -3.71 -20.01
CA THR A 48 19.15 -4.66 -21.12
C THR A 48 18.11 -5.72 -20.77
N PRO A 49 17.18 -6.06 -21.68
CA PRO A 49 16.23 -7.16 -21.46
C PRO A 49 16.95 -8.47 -21.15
N SER A 50 16.42 -9.23 -20.20
CA SER A 50 16.98 -10.55 -19.83
C SER A 50 17.06 -11.48 -21.05
N PRO A 51 18.19 -12.17 -21.27
CA PRO A 51 18.33 -13.16 -22.36
C PRO A 51 17.49 -14.44 -22.13
N ILE A 52 16.88 -14.61 -20.96
CA ILE A 52 16.12 -15.81 -20.57
C ILE A 52 14.66 -15.74 -21.08
N THR A 53 14.13 -14.55 -21.34
CA THR A 53 12.78 -14.40 -21.89
C THR A 53 12.76 -14.67 -23.40
N LYS A 54 12.15 -15.79 -23.81
CA LYS A 54 11.85 -16.10 -25.23
C LYS A 54 10.83 -15.14 -25.86
N SER A 55 10.26 -14.22 -25.08
CA SER A 55 9.56 -13.05 -25.63
C SER A 55 10.60 -12.07 -26.16
N ILE A 56 10.73 -12.01 -27.49
CA ILE A 56 11.71 -11.21 -28.23
C ILE A 56 11.50 -9.69 -28.05
N ARG A 57 10.50 -9.24 -27.28
CA ARG A 57 10.29 -7.83 -26.97
C ARG A 57 9.76 -7.69 -25.53
N PRO A 58 10.39 -6.89 -24.64
CA PRO A 58 9.56 -5.93 -23.92
C PRO A 58 8.84 -5.16 -25.02
N ALA A 59 7.50 -5.15 -25.05
CA ALA A 59 6.79 -4.37 -26.06
C ALA A 59 7.46 -2.99 -26.12
N PRO A 60 8.03 -2.57 -27.27
CA PRO A 60 8.57 -1.23 -27.36
C PRO A 60 7.35 -0.35 -27.10
N SER A 61 7.27 0.30 -25.95
CA SER A 61 6.25 1.30 -25.74
C SER A 61 6.83 2.58 -26.32
N PRO A 62 6.40 3.00 -27.52
CA PRO A 62 6.67 4.37 -27.95
C PRO A 62 6.04 5.40 -26.99
N GLY A 63 5.21 4.96 -26.04
CA GLY A 63 4.61 5.77 -24.98
C GLY A 63 5.16 5.49 -23.58
N ASN A 64 4.64 6.26 -22.62
CA ASN A 64 4.96 6.14 -21.20
C ASN A 64 4.55 4.76 -20.65
N ILE A 65 5.51 3.92 -20.22
CA ILE A 65 5.27 2.62 -19.58
C ILE A 65 4.43 2.73 -18.29
N TRP A 66 4.36 3.92 -17.70
CA TRP A 66 3.57 4.26 -16.52
C TRP A 66 2.20 4.84 -16.86
N ALA A 67 1.74 4.74 -18.12
CA ALA A 67 0.42 5.22 -18.52
C ALA A 67 -0.74 4.33 -18.03
N PHE A 68 -0.47 3.08 -17.61
CA PHE A 68 -1.42 2.12 -17.02
C PHE A 68 -2.81 2.12 -17.69
N GLY A 69 -2.85 1.73 -18.97
CA GLY A 69 -4.10 1.63 -19.71
C GLY A 69 -5.02 0.51 -19.21
N PRO A 70 -6.33 0.57 -19.44
CA PRO A 70 -7.24 -0.54 -19.13
C PRO A 70 -6.80 -1.86 -19.77
N GLY A 71 -6.93 -2.98 -19.05
CA GLY A 71 -6.54 -4.30 -19.53
C GLY A 71 -5.02 -4.55 -19.62
N SER A 72 -4.19 -3.62 -19.13
CA SER A 72 -2.74 -3.81 -19.08
C SER A 72 -2.30 -4.54 -17.80
N LEU A 73 -1.23 -5.32 -17.93
CA LEU A 73 -0.52 -5.96 -16.81
C LEU A 73 0.92 -5.45 -16.79
N THR A 74 1.28 -4.76 -15.71
CA THR A 74 2.66 -4.32 -15.47
C THR A 74 3.28 -5.19 -14.37
N ILE A 75 4.36 -5.88 -14.70
CA ILE A 75 5.14 -6.67 -13.73
C ILE A 75 6.42 -5.89 -13.42
N VAL A 76 6.62 -5.59 -12.14
CA VAL A 76 7.85 -4.98 -11.64
C VAL A 76 8.67 -6.07 -10.98
N ASP A 77 9.74 -6.50 -11.64
CA ASP A 77 10.68 -7.48 -11.09
C ASP A 77 11.84 -6.76 -10.39
N LEU A 78 11.93 -6.94 -9.08
CA LEU A 78 13.01 -6.43 -8.23
C LEU A 78 13.94 -7.55 -7.75
N SER A 79 13.82 -8.74 -8.33
CA SER A 79 14.64 -9.91 -8.02
C SER A 79 16.00 -9.75 -8.67
N ASN A 80 16.92 -9.07 -7.99
CA ASN A 80 18.28 -8.88 -8.48
C ASN A 80 19.29 -9.15 -7.36
N PRO A 81 20.22 -10.12 -7.53
CA PRO A 81 21.22 -10.45 -6.51
C PRO A 81 22.21 -9.31 -6.22
N PHE A 82 22.26 -8.29 -7.07
CA PHE A 82 23.11 -7.12 -6.92
C PHE A 82 22.38 -5.91 -6.33
N ILE A 83 21.08 -6.03 -6.03
CA ILE A 83 20.29 -4.97 -5.39
C ILE A 83 20.14 -5.33 -3.91
N SER A 84 20.51 -4.40 -3.04
CA SER A 84 20.26 -4.52 -1.61
C SER A 84 18.76 -4.42 -1.30
N PHE A 85 18.37 -4.91 -0.13
CA PHE A 85 16.98 -4.80 0.32
C PHE A 85 16.48 -3.35 0.33
N ASP A 86 17.29 -2.41 0.79
CA ASP A 86 16.94 -0.99 0.87
C ASP A 86 16.76 -0.36 -0.52
N GLU A 87 17.61 -0.72 -1.49
CA GLU A 87 17.49 -0.24 -2.87
C GLU A 87 16.24 -0.80 -3.56
N ALA A 88 15.97 -2.11 -3.39
CA ALA A 88 14.76 -2.73 -3.93
C ALA A 88 13.51 -2.09 -3.31
N TYR A 89 13.53 -1.80 -2.01
CA TYR A 89 12.47 -1.07 -1.32
C TYR A 89 12.26 0.33 -1.89
N THR A 90 13.33 1.12 -2.09
CA THR A 90 13.23 2.46 -2.69
C THR A 90 12.63 2.39 -4.10
N LEU A 91 13.08 1.45 -4.93
CA LEU A 91 12.53 1.25 -6.27
C LEU A 91 11.05 0.89 -6.21
N PHE A 92 10.66 -0.01 -5.30
CA PHE A 92 9.27 -0.37 -5.10
C PHE A 92 8.42 0.84 -4.68
N SER A 93 8.87 1.65 -3.72
CA SER A 93 8.15 2.84 -3.25
C SER A 93 7.98 3.89 -4.36
N ILE A 94 8.97 4.05 -5.23
CA ILE A 94 8.87 4.90 -6.43
C ILE A 94 7.81 4.34 -7.38
N CYS A 95 7.87 3.04 -7.70
CA CYS A 95 6.90 2.38 -8.58
C CYS A 95 5.48 2.51 -8.02
N LEU A 96 5.33 2.31 -6.71
CA LEU A 96 4.07 2.45 -5.98
C LEU A 96 3.54 3.88 -6.09
N SER A 97 4.36 4.89 -5.82
CA SER A 97 4.00 6.30 -5.94
C SER A 97 3.51 6.66 -7.34
N ILE A 98 4.21 6.21 -8.39
CA ILE A 98 3.84 6.44 -9.79
C ILE A 98 2.52 5.71 -10.13
N PHE A 99 2.37 4.46 -9.70
CA PHE A 99 1.13 3.69 -9.85
C PHE A 99 -0.07 4.37 -9.19
N LEU A 100 0.20 5.18 -8.18
CA LEU A 100 -0.77 5.86 -7.37
C LEU A 100 -0.98 7.33 -7.75
N GLU A 101 -0.32 7.88 -8.77
CA GLU A 101 -0.41 9.31 -9.10
C GLU A 101 -1.71 9.67 -9.87
N LYS A 102 -2.29 8.72 -10.62
CA LYS A 102 -3.44 8.99 -11.54
C LYS A 102 -4.66 8.08 -11.27
N ARG A 103 -5.04 7.94 -10.00
CA ARG A 103 -6.01 6.95 -9.51
C ARG A 103 -7.46 7.14 -10.01
N HIS A 104 -7.82 8.32 -10.52
CA HIS A 104 -9.22 8.66 -10.84
C HIS A 104 -9.72 8.20 -12.22
N LYS A 105 -8.85 7.68 -13.10
CA LYS A 105 -9.28 7.33 -14.48
C LYS A 105 -9.88 5.93 -14.62
N TYR A 106 -9.34 4.94 -13.91
CA TYR A 106 -9.70 3.53 -14.07
C TYR A 106 -9.52 2.79 -12.75
N GLY A 107 -10.31 1.73 -12.53
CA GLY A 107 -10.07 0.80 -11.43
C GLY A 107 -8.74 0.07 -11.62
N ARG A 108 -7.99 -0.10 -10.53
CA ARG A 108 -6.63 -0.66 -10.54
C ARG A 108 -6.53 -1.80 -9.53
N ILE A 109 -5.74 -2.81 -9.87
CA ILE A 109 -5.38 -3.88 -8.95
C ILE A 109 -3.86 -3.82 -8.75
N MET A 110 -3.45 -3.81 -7.49
CA MET A 110 -2.06 -3.87 -7.06
C MET A 110 -1.85 -5.20 -6.38
N ALA A 111 -0.97 -6.04 -6.92
CA ALA A 111 -0.61 -7.32 -6.32
C ALA A 111 0.81 -7.26 -5.74
N LEU A 112 0.95 -7.52 -4.45
CA LEU A 112 2.23 -7.61 -3.76
C LEU A 112 2.55 -9.08 -3.45
N ASN A 113 3.67 -9.55 -3.97
CA ASN A 113 4.24 -10.84 -3.57
C ASN A 113 5.27 -10.64 -2.46
N GLU A 114 5.40 -11.63 -1.57
CA GLU A 114 6.33 -11.60 -0.43
C GLU A 114 6.18 -10.35 0.45
N ALA A 115 4.95 -9.94 0.74
CA ALA A 115 4.66 -8.68 1.41
C ALA A 115 5.28 -8.55 2.82
N HIS A 116 5.70 -9.65 3.44
CA HIS A 116 6.52 -9.60 4.66
C HIS A 116 7.87 -8.87 4.47
N LYS A 117 8.35 -8.74 3.23
CA LYS A 117 9.51 -7.92 2.87
C LYS A 117 9.17 -6.43 2.76
N ALA A 118 7.89 -6.08 2.68
CA ALA A 118 7.40 -4.71 2.53
C ALA A 118 6.89 -4.11 3.86
N ARG A 119 7.36 -4.59 5.02
CA ARG A 119 6.88 -4.14 6.36
C ARG A 119 6.96 -2.63 6.55
N VAL A 120 7.98 -1.98 5.99
CA VAL A 120 8.17 -0.52 6.09
C VAL A 120 7.09 0.25 5.31
N LEU A 121 6.43 -0.36 4.32
CA LEU A 121 5.32 0.22 3.54
C LEU A 121 3.94 -0.05 4.15
N THR A 122 3.87 -0.72 5.30
CA THR A 122 2.60 -1.08 5.94
C THR A 122 1.65 0.12 6.02
N ASN A 123 2.14 1.28 6.46
CA ASN A 123 1.32 2.49 6.61
C ASN A 123 0.80 3.02 5.26
N GLU A 124 1.63 2.95 4.22
CA GLU A 124 1.24 3.36 2.87
C GLU A 124 0.19 2.41 2.30
N LEU A 125 0.39 1.10 2.43
CA LEU A 125 -0.57 0.08 2.00
C LEU A 125 -1.90 0.17 2.77
N VAL A 126 -1.85 0.35 4.09
CA VAL A 126 -3.04 0.59 4.92
C VAL A 126 -3.79 1.83 4.42
N SER A 127 -3.08 2.91 4.12
CA SER A 127 -3.68 4.14 3.58
C SER A 127 -4.35 3.89 2.23
N VAL A 128 -3.69 3.18 1.30
CA VAL A 128 -4.26 2.82 0.00
C VAL A 128 -5.52 1.96 0.15
N ILE A 129 -5.46 0.90 0.96
CA ILE A 129 -6.59 -0.02 1.19
C ILE A 129 -7.78 0.73 1.82
N ARG A 130 -7.54 1.59 2.82
CA ARG A 130 -8.61 2.39 3.43
C ARG A 130 -9.24 3.38 2.46
N GLN A 131 -8.49 3.86 1.48
CA GLN A 131 -8.95 4.77 0.44
C GLN A 131 -9.46 4.06 -0.82
N GLN A 132 -9.61 2.72 -0.82
CA GLN A 132 -9.98 1.94 -2.02
C GLN A 132 -11.27 2.44 -2.69
N ARG A 133 -12.27 2.91 -1.92
CA ARG A 133 -13.55 3.42 -2.45
C ARG A 133 -13.42 4.74 -3.20
N HIS A 134 -12.41 5.55 -2.86
CA HIS A 134 -12.15 6.84 -3.50
C HIS A 134 -11.14 6.73 -4.64
N THR A 135 -10.23 5.76 -4.53
CA THR A 135 -9.11 5.57 -5.46
C THR A 135 -9.36 4.49 -6.50
N GLY A 136 -10.42 3.68 -6.36
CA GLY A 136 -10.68 2.53 -7.22
C GLY A 136 -9.54 1.51 -7.22
N THR A 137 -8.67 1.52 -6.20
CA THR A 137 -7.47 0.68 -6.14
C THR A 137 -7.71 -0.47 -5.17
N TYR A 138 -7.68 -1.69 -5.70
CA TYR A 138 -7.75 -2.93 -4.94
C TYR A 138 -6.35 -3.48 -4.71
N VAL A 139 -6.08 -3.97 -3.50
CA VAL A 139 -4.78 -4.51 -3.14
C VAL A 139 -4.90 -6.00 -2.85
N VAL A 140 -4.07 -6.80 -3.51
CA VAL A 140 -3.91 -8.23 -3.26
C VAL A 140 -2.54 -8.45 -2.64
N ILE A 141 -2.52 -9.13 -1.50
CA ILE A 141 -1.30 -9.36 -0.72
C ILE A 141 -1.06 -10.87 -0.62
N ALA A 142 0.13 -11.31 -1.04
CA ALA A 142 0.61 -12.67 -0.84
C ALA A 142 1.84 -12.66 0.10
N THR A 143 1.87 -13.57 1.06
CA THR A 143 3.00 -13.73 1.99
C THR A 143 3.09 -15.15 2.53
N GLN A 144 4.33 -15.62 2.76
CA GLN A 144 4.64 -16.91 3.38
C GLN A 144 5.10 -16.82 4.84
N GLU A 145 5.31 -15.60 5.36
CA GLU A 145 5.72 -15.32 6.74
C GLU A 145 4.58 -14.68 7.56
N PRO A 146 4.42 -15.04 8.85
CA PRO A 146 3.37 -14.50 9.73
C PRO A 146 3.68 -13.09 10.24
N THR A 147 4.75 -12.47 9.73
CA THR A 147 5.27 -11.16 10.18
C THR A 147 4.57 -9.96 9.53
N LEU A 148 3.51 -10.22 8.75
CA LEU A 148 2.64 -9.18 8.20
C LEU A 148 1.93 -8.42 9.33
N SER A 149 1.75 -7.11 9.18
CA SER A 149 1.07 -6.30 10.18
C SER A 149 -0.37 -6.80 10.41
N PRO A 150 -0.79 -7.03 11.67
CA PRO A 150 -2.18 -7.30 12.05
C PRO A 150 -3.18 -6.29 11.46
N GLU A 151 -2.78 -5.03 11.32
CA GLU A 151 -3.64 -3.99 10.73
C GLU A 151 -3.95 -4.24 9.25
N LEU A 152 -3.00 -4.80 8.49
CA LEU A 152 -3.24 -5.17 7.09
C LEU A 152 -4.16 -6.39 7.00
N ILE A 153 -3.96 -7.38 7.88
CA ILE A 153 -4.78 -8.59 7.92
C ILE A 153 -6.23 -8.24 8.26
N ALA A 154 -6.44 -7.35 9.23
CA ALA A 154 -7.77 -6.90 9.66
C ALA A 154 -8.55 -6.13 8.58
N LEU A 155 -7.87 -5.56 7.58
CA LEU A 155 -8.50 -4.86 6.46
C LEU A 155 -8.91 -5.80 5.31
N ALA A 156 -8.52 -7.07 5.35
CA ALA A 156 -8.83 -8.02 4.29
C ALA A 156 -10.34 -8.34 4.25
N ASN A 157 -10.98 -8.03 3.12
CA ASN A 157 -12.37 -8.44 2.86
C ASN A 157 -12.49 -9.93 2.51
N ALA A 158 -11.41 -10.50 2.00
CA ALA A 158 -11.33 -11.88 1.54
C ALA A 158 -9.92 -12.41 1.78
N THR A 159 -9.82 -13.60 2.37
CA THR A 159 -8.53 -14.23 2.70
C THR A 159 -8.53 -15.67 2.22
N PHE A 160 -7.54 -16.01 1.38
CA PHE A 160 -7.24 -17.39 1.01
C PHE A 160 -6.15 -17.91 1.94
N VAL A 161 -6.47 -18.94 2.72
CA VAL A 161 -5.54 -19.60 3.62
C VAL A 161 -5.17 -20.95 3.03
N HIS A 162 -3.96 -21.05 2.49
CA HIS A 162 -3.37 -22.30 2.05
C HIS A 162 -2.81 -23.11 3.22
N ARG A 163 -2.35 -24.33 2.93
CA ARG A 163 -1.67 -25.19 3.90
C ARG A 163 -0.47 -24.48 4.53
N PHE A 164 -0.44 -24.44 5.86
CA PHE A 164 0.76 -24.12 6.63
C PHE A 164 0.83 -25.03 7.87
N LEU A 165 2.04 -25.23 8.39
CA LEU A 165 2.28 -26.07 9.58
C LEU A 165 2.61 -25.26 10.84
N SER A 166 2.82 -23.96 10.69
CA SER A 166 3.26 -23.09 11.77
C SER A 166 2.11 -22.73 12.72
N PRO A 167 2.21 -23.04 14.04
CA PRO A 167 1.25 -22.57 15.02
C PRO A 167 1.26 -21.05 15.20
N SER A 168 2.41 -20.38 15.00
CA SER A 168 2.49 -18.91 15.08
C SER A 168 1.70 -18.22 13.97
N TRP A 169 1.66 -18.83 12.78
CA TRP A 169 0.77 -18.41 11.69
C TRP A 169 -0.70 -18.54 12.07
N TYR A 170 -1.08 -19.65 12.74
CA TYR A 170 -2.44 -19.86 13.19
C TYR A 170 -2.85 -18.81 14.23
N GLU A 171 -2.02 -18.54 15.23
CA GLU A 171 -2.30 -17.51 16.25
C GLU A 171 -2.40 -16.11 15.66
N ALA A 172 -1.54 -15.78 14.68
CA ALA A 172 -1.60 -14.50 13.98
C ALA A 172 -2.90 -14.35 13.19
N LEU A 173 -3.38 -15.40 12.52
CA LEU A 173 -4.59 -15.36 11.71
C LEU A 173 -5.88 -15.51 12.52
N LYS A 174 -5.89 -16.30 13.59
CA LYS A 174 -7.08 -16.66 14.38
C LYS A 174 -7.86 -15.43 14.85
N LYS A 175 -7.15 -14.37 15.25
CA LYS A 175 -7.75 -13.11 15.75
C LYS A 175 -8.37 -12.24 14.67
N HIS A 176 -8.06 -12.51 13.40
CA HIS A 176 -8.47 -11.68 12.27
C HIS A 176 -9.38 -12.41 11.27
N LEU A 177 -9.46 -13.73 11.34
CA LEU A 177 -10.36 -14.53 10.51
C LEU A 177 -11.72 -14.69 11.20
N ALA A 178 -12.77 -14.19 10.54
CA ALA A 178 -14.14 -14.38 11.01
C ALA A 178 -14.45 -15.88 11.17
N GLY A 179 -14.98 -16.27 12.33
CA GLY A 179 -15.33 -17.66 12.65
C GLY A 179 -14.18 -18.55 13.12
N ALA A 180 -12.93 -18.06 13.16
CA ALA A 180 -11.79 -18.83 13.69
C ALA A 180 -11.70 -18.85 15.22
N ASP A 181 -12.30 -17.87 15.91
CA ASP A 181 -12.26 -17.73 17.38
C ASP A 181 -13.41 -18.45 18.11
N ASN A 182 -14.53 -18.71 17.43
CA ASN A 182 -15.73 -19.35 18.00
C ASN A 182 -15.67 -20.89 17.95
N GLN A 183 -14.54 -21.48 18.32
CA GLN A 183 -14.40 -22.93 18.42
C GLN A 183 -14.90 -23.39 19.80
N ASP A 184 -15.76 -24.41 19.84
CA ASP A 184 -16.23 -24.99 21.10
C ASP A 184 -15.06 -25.36 22.02
N PRO A 185 -15.16 -25.14 23.35
CA PRO A 185 -14.06 -25.35 24.29
C PRO A 185 -13.53 -26.79 24.35
N GLY A 186 -14.26 -27.78 23.81
CA GLY A 186 -13.82 -29.17 23.65
C GLY A 186 -13.16 -29.49 22.29
N SER A 187 -13.19 -28.56 21.33
CA SER A 187 -12.71 -28.71 19.94
C SER A 187 -11.64 -27.67 19.60
N GLN A 188 -10.78 -27.35 20.57
CA GLN A 188 -9.59 -26.54 20.32
C GLN A 188 -8.77 -27.19 19.18
N ASN A 189 -8.55 -26.45 18.09
CA ASN A 189 -7.75 -26.79 16.91
C ASN A 189 -8.42 -27.61 15.77
N SER A 190 -9.76 -27.68 15.65
CA SER A 190 -10.35 -28.32 14.45
C SER A 190 -9.98 -27.59 13.15
N LEU A 191 -9.98 -26.25 13.19
CA LEU A 191 -9.61 -25.42 12.04
C LEU A 191 -8.13 -25.56 11.68
N PHE A 192 -7.24 -25.50 12.68
CA PHE A 192 -5.80 -25.69 12.43
C PHE A 192 -5.51 -27.08 11.85
N ARG A 193 -6.15 -28.15 12.37
CA ARG A 193 -6.04 -29.50 11.80
C ARG A 193 -6.51 -29.55 10.35
N THR A 194 -7.59 -28.83 10.03
CA THR A 194 -8.11 -28.72 8.66
C THR A 194 -7.09 -28.03 7.75
N ILE A 195 -6.52 -26.91 8.18
CA ILE A 195 -5.48 -26.17 7.44
C ILE A 195 -4.24 -27.05 7.18
N VAL A 196 -3.77 -27.77 8.20
CA VAL A 196 -2.63 -28.69 8.09
C VAL A 196 -2.93 -29.84 7.10
N GLY A 197 -4.19 -30.28 7.04
CA GLY A 197 -4.66 -31.35 6.15
C GLY A 197 -4.91 -30.94 4.69
N LEU A 198 -4.84 -29.65 4.35
CA LEU A 198 -5.02 -29.18 2.97
C LEU A 198 -3.96 -29.77 2.04
N ARG A 199 -4.37 -30.15 0.82
CA ARG A 199 -3.47 -30.57 -0.26
C ARG A 199 -2.96 -29.36 -1.05
N THR A 200 -1.90 -29.56 -1.83
CA THR A 200 -1.41 -28.55 -2.77
C THR A 200 -2.53 -28.10 -3.70
N GLY A 201 -2.70 -26.78 -3.86
CA GLY A 201 -3.79 -26.19 -4.63
C GLY A 201 -5.10 -26.03 -3.88
N GLN A 202 -5.23 -26.57 -2.65
CA GLN A 202 -6.39 -26.32 -1.80
C GLN A 202 -6.16 -25.10 -0.90
N ALA A 203 -7.25 -24.40 -0.59
CA ALA A 203 -7.28 -23.27 0.33
C ALA A 203 -8.61 -23.23 1.08
N LEU A 204 -8.60 -22.69 2.29
CA LEU A 204 -9.80 -22.21 2.95
C LEU A 204 -10.03 -20.75 2.54
N PHE A 205 -11.27 -20.43 2.19
CA PHE A 205 -11.67 -19.08 1.81
C PHE A 205 -12.49 -18.45 2.93
N PHE A 206 -11.97 -17.35 3.49
CA PHE A 206 -12.66 -16.57 4.52
C PHE A 206 -13.12 -15.25 3.89
N CYS A 207 -14.43 -15.00 3.88
CA CYS A 207 -15.02 -13.77 3.36
C CYS A 207 -16.17 -13.33 4.27
N PRO A 208 -15.92 -12.43 5.24
CA PRO A 208 -16.93 -12.03 6.23
C PRO A 208 -18.17 -11.38 5.61
N THR A 209 -18.04 -10.82 4.40
CA THR A 209 -19.11 -10.12 3.68
C THR A 209 -19.78 -10.99 2.63
N ALA A 210 -19.42 -12.27 2.51
CA ALA A 210 -20.08 -13.17 1.57
C ALA A 210 -21.54 -13.40 1.98
N GLN A 211 -22.47 -13.01 1.12
CA GLN A 211 -23.83 -13.53 1.18
C GLN A 211 -23.82 -14.89 0.49
N MET A 212 -23.97 -15.96 1.26
CA MET A 212 -24.17 -17.29 0.70
C MET A 212 -25.66 -17.47 0.44
N ASP A 213 -26.01 -17.73 -0.82
CA ASP A 213 -27.34 -18.21 -1.17
C ASP A 213 -27.48 -19.63 -0.62
N VAL A 214 -28.34 -19.81 0.37
CA VAL A 214 -28.64 -21.13 0.93
C VAL A 214 -29.62 -21.78 -0.04
N VAL A 215 -29.09 -22.57 -0.98
CA VAL A 215 -29.93 -23.51 -1.73
C VAL A 215 -30.52 -24.47 -0.70
N ASN A 216 -31.79 -24.23 -0.34
CA ASN A 216 -32.55 -25.05 0.59
C ASN A 216 -32.80 -26.45 -0.02
N GLY A 217 -31.77 -27.28 -0.08
CA GLY A 217 -31.91 -28.73 -0.06
C GLY A 217 -32.12 -29.16 1.39
N SER A 218 -33.19 -29.91 1.63
CA SER A 218 -33.65 -30.42 2.92
C SER A 218 -32.55 -30.72 3.96
N PRO A 219 -32.78 -30.46 5.26
CA PRO A 219 -31.75 -30.51 6.29
C PRO A 219 -31.35 -31.96 6.61
N GLY A 220 -30.32 -32.46 5.91
CA GLY A 220 -29.53 -33.61 6.33
C GLY A 220 -28.29 -33.10 7.09
N ALA A 221 -28.15 -33.47 8.35
CA ALA A 221 -27.04 -33.09 9.21
C ALA A 221 -25.67 -33.41 8.56
N GLY A 222 -24.83 -32.39 8.43
CA GLY A 222 -23.44 -32.51 7.98
C GLY A 222 -22.91 -31.18 7.47
N GLY A 223 -21.84 -30.66 8.08
CA GLY A 223 -21.25 -29.37 7.72
C GLY A 223 -20.93 -29.26 6.23
N GLY A 224 -21.58 -28.30 5.56
CA GLY A 224 -21.40 -28.04 4.13
C GLY A 224 -20.04 -27.40 3.85
N SER A 225 -19.08 -28.22 3.43
CA SER A 225 -17.90 -27.76 2.69
C SER A 225 -18.29 -27.59 1.22
N ILE A 226 -18.25 -26.36 0.72
CA ILE A 226 -18.44 -26.09 -0.71
C ILE A 226 -17.07 -26.25 -1.39
N THR A 227 -16.95 -27.23 -2.29
CA THR A 227 -15.76 -27.47 -3.10
C THR A 227 -15.68 -26.48 -4.26
N ALA A 228 -14.51 -25.88 -4.46
CA ALA A 228 -14.23 -24.85 -5.48
C ALA A 228 -14.13 -25.40 -6.92
N THR A 229 -15.12 -26.18 -7.37
CA THR A 229 -15.16 -26.75 -8.74
C THR A 229 -16.28 -26.19 -9.63
N ASP A 230 -17.22 -25.39 -9.12
CA ASP A 230 -18.45 -25.12 -9.87
C ASP A 230 -18.55 -23.72 -10.54
N VAL A 231 -17.47 -22.94 -10.64
CA VAL A 231 -17.55 -21.53 -11.12
C VAL A 231 -16.63 -21.19 -12.30
N PHE A 232 -16.29 -22.16 -13.16
CA PHE A 232 -15.68 -21.82 -14.46
C PHE A 232 -16.29 -22.64 -15.60
N ALA A 233 -17.39 -22.13 -16.17
CA ALA A 233 -17.78 -22.40 -17.56
C ALA A 233 -18.05 -21.06 -18.26
N ASN A 234 -17.46 -20.90 -19.45
CA ASN A 234 -17.31 -19.68 -20.24
C ASN A 234 -18.64 -19.09 -20.81
N PRO A 235 -18.64 -17.83 -21.29
CA PRO A 235 -19.81 -16.98 -21.49
C PRO A 235 -20.32 -16.88 -22.95
N ALA A 236 -21.59 -16.47 -23.12
CA ALA A 236 -22.14 -15.50 -24.11
C ALA A 236 -23.67 -15.70 -24.30
N PRO A 237 -24.42 -14.75 -24.92
CA PRO A 237 -24.43 -13.28 -24.84
C PRO A 237 -25.81 -12.74 -24.37
N GLN A 238 -25.88 -11.44 -24.03
CA GLN A 238 -27.14 -10.77 -23.62
C GLN A 238 -28.21 -10.72 -24.74
N PRO A 239 -29.49 -10.41 -24.41
CA PRO A 239 -29.93 -9.01 -24.47
C PRO A 239 -30.98 -8.53 -23.43
N SER A 240 -31.04 -7.20 -23.34
CA SER A 240 -32.16 -6.27 -23.05
C SER A 240 -32.71 -6.07 -21.63
N ALA A 241 -32.43 -4.86 -21.13
CA ALA A 241 -33.34 -3.83 -20.62
C ALA A 241 -34.65 -4.23 -19.89
N ALA A 242 -34.71 -3.91 -18.60
CA ALA A 242 -35.83 -3.20 -17.96
C ALA A 242 -35.46 -2.86 -16.51
N SER A 243 -35.54 -1.58 -16.15
CA SER A 243 -35.55 -1.14 -14.74
C SER A 243 -36.87 -1.54 -14.08
N PRO A 244 -36.87 -1.76 -12.75
CA PRO A 244 -37.94 -1.14 -11.97
C PRO A 244 -37.43 -0.43 -10.71
N SER A 245 -38.20 0.60 -10.37
CA SER A 245 -38.14 1.47 -9.19
C SER A 245 -38.74 0.81 -7.94
N TYR A 246 -38.68 1.57 -6.83
CA TYR A 246 -39.20 1.33 -5.46
C TYR A 246 -38.22 0.58 -4.55
N GLY A 247 -37.94 1.00 -3.32
CA GLY A 247 -38.51 2.08 -2.51
C GLY A 247 -37.65 2.26 -1.25
N ALA A 248 -37.80 3.44 -0.64
CA ALA A 248 -37.17 3.81 0.61
C ALA A 248 -37.55 2.86 1.76
N ASP A 249 -36.58 2.50 2.60
CA ASP A 249 -36.62 2.76 4.06
C ASP A 249 -35.51 1.96 4.75
N ALA A 250 -34.48 2.67 5.23
CA ALA A 250 -33.70 2.29 6.40
C ALA A 250 -32.96 3.53 6.90
N ASN A 251 -33.63 4.29 7.76
CA ASN A 251 -33.01 5.32 8.58
C ASN A 251 -31.95 4.68 9.48
N ILE A 252 -30.68 4.95 9.20
CA ILE A 252 -29.59 4.84 10.19
C ILE A 252 -29.14 6.27 10.45
N SER A 253 -29.46 6.75 11.65
CA SER A 253 -29.07 8.04 12.18
C SER A 253 -27.55 8.20 12.13
N HIS A 254 -27.06 9.11 11.31
CA HIS A 254 -25.72 9.68 11.39
C HIS A 254 -25.86 11.08 11.99
N ASP A 255 -25.73 11.17 13.31
CA ASP A 255 -25.61 12.44 14.00
C ASP A 255 -24.34 13.16 13.55
N GLY A 256 -24.51 14.37 13.00
CA GLY A 256 -23.45 15.37 12.94
C GLY A 256 -22.98 15.84 11.55
N GLU A 257 -23.74 15.70 10.47
CA GLU A 257 -23.45 16.46 9.24
C GLU A 257 -23.78 17.94 9.43
N THR A 258 -22.79 18.70 9.88
CA THR A 258 -22.86 20.17 9.93
C THR A 258 -23.12 20.75 8.53
N SER A 259 -24.15 21.59 8.42
CA SER A 259 -24.56 22.37 7.24
C SER A 259 -23.39 22.99 6.44
N GLY A 260 -22.27 23.30 7.11
CA GLY A 260 -21.07 23.84 6.49
C GLY A 260 -20.21 22.88 5.65
N GLY A 261 -20.44 21.55 5.65
CA GLY A 261 -19.77 20.62 4.73
C GLY A 261 -20.28 20.75 3.30
N LYS A 262 -21.60 20.71 3.14
CA LYS A 262 -22.30 20.77 1.84
C LYS A 262 -22.00 22.06 1.06
N GLU A 263 -21.90 23.18 1.76
CA GLU A 263 -21.55 24.48 1.15
C GLU A 263 -20.11 24.52 0.61
N VAL A 264 -19.17 23.84 1.29
CA VAL A 264 -17.77 23.79 0.88
C VAL A 264 -17.57 22.79 -0.27
N ASP A 265 -18.29 21.66 -0.24
CA ASP A 265 -18.33 20.70 -1.35
C ASP A 265 -18.85 21.35 -2.64
N GLU A 266 -19.89 22.18 -2.54
CA GLU A 266 -20.43 22.92 -3.67
C GLU A 266 -19.44 23.96 -4.22
N ALA A 267 -18.67 24.62 -3.34
CA ALA A 267 -17.61 25.54 -3.76
C ALA A 267 -16.43 24.83 -4.45
N LEU A 268 -16.09 23.61 -4.00
CA LEU A 268 -15.06 22.76 -4.60
C LEU A 268 -15.50 22.20 -5.98
N ARG A 269 -16.78 21.84 -6.13
CA ARG A 269 -17.35 21.42 -7.41
C ARG A 269 -17.32 22.52 -8.47
N LYS A 270 -17.51 23.77 -8.09
CA LYS A 270 -17.43 24.94 -9.01
C LYS A 270 -16.01 25.29 -9.45
N THR A 271 -14.99 24.80 -8.73
CA THR A 271 -13.59 25.16 -8.99
C THR A 271 -12.83 24.13 -9.83
N VAL A 272 -13.32 22.90 -9.94
CA VAL A 272 -12.69 21.80 -10.70
C VAL A 272 -13.45 21.51 -12.00
N ALA A 273 -12.76 21.51 -13.14
CA ALA A 273 -13.34 21.18 -14.43
C ALA A 273 -13.18 19.66 -14.70
N GLY A 274 -14.19 18.86 -14.37
CA GLY A 274 -14.22 17.42 -14.70
C GLY A 274 -15.13 16.60 -13.79
N GLN A 275 -15.69 15.49 -14.30
CA GLN A 275 -16.42 14.50 -13.50
C GLN A 275 -15.44 13.82 -12.53
N GLY A 276 -15.52 14.19 -11.24
CA GLY A 276 -14.65 13.67 -10.18
C GLY A 276 -14.07 14.72 -9.23
N SER A 277 -14.76 15.84 -8.99
CA SER A 277 -14.26 16.90 -8.11
C SER A 277 -13.94 16.36 -6.69
N PRO A 278 -12.78 16.71 -6.10
CA PRO A 278 -12.43 16.31 -4.74
C PRO A 278 -13.49 16.81 -3.76
N THR A 279 -13.95 15.92 -2.88
CA THR A 279 -14.83 16.31 -1.78
C THR A 279 -14.04 17.04 -0.70
N TYR A 280 -14.74 17.78 0.15
CA TYR A 280 -14.20 18.41 1.34
C TYR A 280 -13.45 17.42 2.24
N GLN A 281 -13.93 16.18 2.32
CA GLN A 281 -13.28 15.13 3.09
C GLN A 281 -11.95 14.69 2.45
N ASP A 282 -11.88 14.62 1.11
CA ASP A 282 -10.65 14.29 0.39
C ASP A 282 -9.56 15.35 0.64
N VAL A 283 -9.94 16.63 0.68
CA VAL A 283 -9.02 17.74 1.00
C VAL A 283 -8.50 17.63 2.44
N ILE A 284 -9.34 17.23 3.41
CA ILE A 284 -8.91 17.01 4.79
C ILE A 284 -7.93 15.84 4.88
N GLU A 285 -8.26 14.70 4.27
CA GLU A 285 -7.42 13.50 4.36
C GLU A 285 -6.07 13.69 3.68
N GLU A 286 -6.03 14.38 2.52
CA GLU A 286 -4.77 14.73 1.87
C GLU A 286 -3.94 15.70 2.72
N GLY A 287 -4.59 16.66 3.40
CA GLY A 287 -3.92 17.55 4.35
C GLY A 287 -3.33 16.81 5.55
N LYS A 288 -4.04 15.84 6.12
CA LYS A 288 -3.50 14.98 7.20
C LYS A 288 -2.31 14.16 6.71
N ARG A 289 -2.41 13.54 5.53
CA ARG A 289 -1.37 12.70 4.93
C ARG A 289 -0.08 13.49 4.69
N ARG A 290 -0.17 14.68 4.10
CA ARG A 290 1.00 15.55 3.86
C ARG A 290 1.60 16.08 5.14
N ALA A 291 0.77 16.50 6.10
CA ALA A 291 1.26 16.93 7.40
C ALA A 291 2.00 15.81 8.13
N PHE A 292 1.54 14.55 8.01
CA PHE A 292 2.25 13.39 8.53
C PHE A 292 3.62 13.24 7.87
N CYS A 293 3.72 13.23 6.54
CA CYS A 293 5.00 13.06 5.83
C CYS A 293 6.02 14.15 6.17
N ILE A 294 5.60 15.42 6.23
CA ILE A 294 6.51 16.56 6.47
C ILE A 294 6.93 16.62 7.95
N PHE A 295 6.03 16.32 8.88
CA PHE A 295 6.35 16.47 10.31
C PHE A 295 6.97 15.21 10.94
N HIS A 296 6.89 14.07 10.25
CA HIS A 296 7.63 12.86 10.60
C HIS A 296 9.13 12.98 10.30
N SER A 297 9.55 13.77 9.30
CA SER A 297 10.98 13.97 8.99
C SER A 297 11.70 14.94 9.94
N ASP A 298 11.00 15.98 10.42
CA ASP A 298 11.63 17.08 11.18
C ASP A 298 11.66 16.87 12.71
N SER A 299 11.13 15.76 13.23
CA SER A 299 10.96 15.49 14.68
C SER A 299 10.21 16.59 15.47
N SER A 300 9.66 17.60 14.77
CA SER A 300 8.98 18.74 15.37
C SER A 300 7.47 18.61 15.13
N TRP A 301 6.79 18.02 16.11
CA TRP A 301 5.32 17.91 16.17
C TRP A 301 4.66 19.28 16.47
N LYS A 302 5.10 20.32 15.76
CA LYS A 302 4.56 21.67 15.86
C LYS A 302 3.27 21.73 15.07
N SER A 303 2.27 22.35 15.68
CA SER A 303 0.96 22.58 15.07
C SER A 303 1.12 23.37 13.77
N LEU A 304 0.31 23.06 12.75
CA LEU A 304 0.29 23.79 11.49
C LEU A 304 -0.04 25.26 11.72
N THR A 305 -0.92 25.57 12.67
CA THR A 305 -1.28 26.95 13.02
C THR A 305 -0.17 27.72 13.73
N SER A 306 0.81 27.02 14.34
CA SER A 306 1.98 27.63 14.98
C SER A 306 3.12 27.98 14.01
N ARG A 307 2.99 27.60 12.72
CA ARG A 307 3.99 27.89 11.68
C ARG A 307 3.83 29.29 11.07
N SER A 308 4.89 29.78 10.46
CA SER A 308 4.89 31.10 9.81
C SER A 308 3.82 31.17 8.70
N LYS A 309 3.39 32.39 8.37
CA LYS A 309 2.40 32.60 7.29
C LYS A 309 2.91 32.07 5.94
N GLY A 310 4.22 32.17 5.68
CA GLY A 310 4.87 31.66 4.47
C GLY A 310 4.82 30.14 4.38
N GLU A 311 5.22 29.43 5.44
CA GLU A 311 5.18 27.96 5.48
C GLU A 311 3.76 27.40 5.31
N ARG A 312 2.76 28.04 5.94
CA ARG A 312 1.36 27.63 5.78
C ARG A 312 0.86 27.83 4.35
N SER A 313 1.27 28.93 3.71
CA SER A 313 0.89 29.22 2.32
C SER A 313 1.52 28.22 1.36
N GLU A 314 2.80 27.88 1.56
CA GLU A 314 3.51 26.89 0.75
C GLU A 314 2.91 25.50 0.91
N PHE A 315 2.56 25.13 2.15
CA PHE A 315 1.85 23.88 2.44
C PHE A 315 0.51 23.81 1.68
N PHE A 316 -0.33 24.84 1.76
CA PHE A 316 -1.61 24.84 1.03
C PHE A 316 -1.43 24.82 -0.48
N LYS A 317 -0.43 25.54 -1.01
CA LYS A 317 -0.11 25.55 -2.44
C LYS A 317 0.27 24.15 -2.93
N THR A 318 1.16 23.46 -2.22
CA THR A 318 1.54 22.08 -2.57
C THR A 318 0.37 21.10 -2.45
N MET A 319 -0.59 21.32 -1.54
CA MET A 319 -1.82 20.52 -1.53
C MET A 319 -2.73 20.82 -2.72
N GLU A 320 -2.90 22.09 -3.08
CA GLU A 320 -3.68 22.52 -4.23
C GLU A 320 -3.12 21.89 -5.52
N ASP A 321 -1.80 21.93 -5.69
CA ASP A 321 -1.11 21.29 -6.82
C ASP A 321 -1.34 19.77 -6.86
N GLY A 322 -1.31 19.10 -5.68
CA GLY A 322 -1.51 17.66 -5.57
C GLY A 322 -2.94 17.18 -5.76
N LEU A 323 -3.92 18.06 -5.57
CA LEU A 323 -5.35 17.79 -5.75
C LEU A 323 -5.89 18.38 -7.06
N GLU A 324 -5.01 18.91 -7.91
CA GLU A 324 -5.35 19.62 -9.15
C GLU A 324 -6.39 20.75 -8.94
N LEU A 325 -6.34 21.41 -7.77
CA LEU A 325 -7.20 22.54 -7.46
C LEU A 325 -6.67 23.81 -8.13
N LYS A 326 -7.57 24.76 -8.43
CA LYS A 326 -7.14 26.09 -8.87
C LYS A 326 -6.23 26.73 -7.83
N PRO A 327 -5.18 27.46 -8.22
CA PRO A 327 -4.31 28.15 -7.28
C PRO A 327 -5.11 29.07 -6.35
N SER A 328 -4.76 29.07 -5.07
CA SER A 328 -5.42 29.81 -3.98
C SER A 328 -6.83 29.36 -3.61
N THR A 329 -7.33 28.21 -4.07
CA THR A 329 -8.67 27.69 -3.69
C THR A 329 -8.83 27.50 -2.18
N ILE A 330 -7.82 26.90 -1.52
CA ILE A 330 -7.80 26.66 -0.08
C ILE A 330 -7.48 27.96 0.66
N SER A 331 -6.59 28.78 0.11
CA SER A 331 -6.16 30.02 0.75
C SER A 331 -7.23 31.12 0.73
N SER A 332 -8.08 31.16 -0.31
CA SER A 332 -9.16 32.13 -0.49
C SER A 332 -10.44 31.76 0.26
N ASN A 333 -10.68 30.47 0.51
CA ASN A 333 -11.84 30.00 1.25
C ASN A 333 -11.55 29.92 2.76
N GLY A 334 -11.93 30.96 3.50
CA GLY A 334 -11.69 31.06 4.94
C GLY A 334 -12.30 29.92 5.78
N LYS A 335 -13.45 29.38 5.37
CA LYS A 335 -14.15 28.28 6.06
C LYS A 335 -13.49 26.92 5.82
N LEU A 336 -13.07 26.65 4.58
CA LEU A 336 -12.27 25.49 4.22
C LEU A 336 -10.94 25.51 4.97
N LYS A 337 -10.25 26.66 4.92
CA LYS A 337 -8.97 26.88 5.59
C LYS A 337 -9.03 26.67 7.10
N SER A 338 -10.01 27.25 7.79
CA SER A 338 -10.10 27.15 9.25
C SER A 338 -10.31 25.71 9.70
N ARG A 339 -11.26 24.99 9.08
CA ARG A 339 -11.56 23.61 9.45
C ARG A 339 -10.43 22.65 9.06
N LEU A 340 -9.78 22.88 7.92
CA LEU A 340 -8.59 22.11 7.51
C LEU A 340 -7.46 22.26 8.53
N ASN A 341 -7.18 23.48 8.99
CA ASN A 341 -6.19 23.72 10.04
C ASN A 341 -6.54 22.96 11.33
N VAL A 342 -7.82 23.00 11.76
CA VAL A 342 -8.29 22.29 12.96
C VAL A 342 -8.12 20.78 12.80
N ALA A 343 -8.51 20.21 11.67
CA ALA A 343 -8.43 18.76 11.42
C ALA A 343 -6.99 18.26 11.40
N ILE A 344 -6.08 19.01 10.76
CA ILE A 344 -4.64 18.68 10.73
C ILE A 344 -4.03 18.79 12.13
N ASP A 345 -4.31 19.88 12.86
CA ASP A 345 -3.76 20.07 14.22
C ASP A 345 -4.25 19.00 15.20
N GLN A 346 -5.52 18.59 15.10
CA GLN A 346 -6.05 17.48 15.91
C GLN A 346 -5.36 16.16 15.56
N HIS A 347 -5.15 15.87 14.28
CA HIS A 347 -4.48 14.67 13.82
C HIS A 347 -3.03 14.60 14.34
N LEU A 348 -2.28 15.68 14.23
CA LEU A 348 -0.90 15.77 14.73
C LEU A 348 -0.82 15.64 16.26
N LYS A 349 -1.79 16.20 16.99
CA LYS A 349 -1.88 16.01 18.45
C LYS A 349 -2.09 14.55 18.82
N GLN A 350 -2.92 13.81 18.09
CA GLN A 350 -3.15 12.38 18.35
C GLN A 350 -1.89 11.56 18.07
N LEU A 351 -1.23 11.80 16.94
CA LEU A 351 0.02 11.12 16.59
C LEU A 351 1.12 11.36 17.63
N ARG A 352 1.27 12.59 18.14
CA ARG A 352 2.20 12.90 19.22
C ARG A 352 1.93 12.11 20.50
N LYS A 353 0.65 11.90 20.86
CA LYS A 353 0.28 11.11 22.05
C LYS A 353 0.68 9.64 21.89
N VAL A 354 0.41 9.06 20.71
CA VAL A 354 0.79 7.68 20.39
C VAL A 354 2.31 7.51 20.48
N TYR A 355 3.07 8.40 19.84
CA TYR A 355 4.53 8.38 19.88
C TYR A 355 5.11 8.50 21.31
N GLN A 356 4.53 9.37 22.15
CA GLN A 356 4.94 9.50 23.55
C GLN A 356 4.59 8.27 24.39
N ALA A 357 3.48 7.60 24.11
CA ALA A 357 3.09 6.36 24.78
C ALA A 357 4.06 5.21 24.41
N GLU A 358 4.39 5.07 23.13
CA GLU A 358 5.35 4.07 22.64
C GLU A 358 6.75 4.29 23.22
N LYS A 359 7.20 5.54 23.34
CA LYS A 359 8.50 5.86 23.96
C LYS A 359 8.53 5.49 25.44
N LYS A 360 7.45 5.79 26.20
CA LYS A 360 7.34 5.42 27.61
C LYS A 360 7.28 3.90 27.82
N ALA A 361 6.63 3.16 26.92
CA ALA A 361 6.60 1.70 26.96
C ALA A 361 8.03 1.12 26.80
N LYS A 362 8.78 1.60 25.82
CA LYS A 362 10.18 1.17 25.59
C LYS A 362 11.14 1.51 26.73
N GLU A 363 10.94 2.65 27.41
CA GLU A 363 11.74 3.03 28.59
C GLU A 363 11.41 2.19 29.84
N ASN A 364 10.19 1.66 29.94
CA ASN A 364 9.78 0.80 31.05
C ASN A 364 10.28 -0.65 30.87
N ASP A 365 10.30 -1.18 29.64
CA ASP A 365 10.85 -2.52 29.35
C ASP A 365 12.36 -2.59 29.66
N GLY A 366 13.12 -1.54 29.34
CA GLY A 366 14.56 -1.47 29.64
C GLY A 366 14.91 -1.33 31.14
N LYS A 367 13.93 -1.06 32.02
CA LYS A 367 14.12 -1.07 33.48
C LYS A 367 13.82 -2.42 34.13
N GLY A 368 13.12 -3.33 33.42
CA GLY A 368 12.83 -4.68 33.89
C GLY A 368 14.09 -5.56 33.90
N GLU A 369 14.88 -5.52 32.83
CA GLU A 369 16.09 -6.36 32.69
C GLU A 369 17.21 -6.01 33.69
N LYS A 370 17.30 -4.76 34.15
CA LYS A 370 18.31 -4.36 35.15
C LYS A 370 18.05 -4.82 36.59
N LYS A 371 16.85 -5.34 36.89
CA LYS A 371 16.53 -5.83 38.24
C LYS A 371 16.77 -7.33 38.43
N GLU A 372 16.86 -8.12 37.36
CA GLU A 372 17.12 -9.56 37.49
C GLU A 372 18.62 -9.90 37.65
N GLU A 373 19.54 -9.06 37.17
CA GLU A 373 21.00 -9.32 37.32
C GLU A 373 21.59 -9.04 38.71
N THR A 374 20.82 -8.53 39.68
CA THR A 374 21.34 -8.22 41.03
C THR A 374 20.85 -9.15 42.14
N GLY A 375 20.09 -10.20 41.81
CA GLY A 375 19.47 -11.11 42.78
C GLY A 375 20.26 -12.37 43.18
N ASP A 376 21.23 -12.83 42.38
CA ASP A 376 21.71 -14.23 42.47
C ASP A 376 23.08 -14.44 43.16
N SER A 377 23.61 -13.43 43.88
CA SER A 377 24.97 -13.51 44.46
C SER A 377 25.03 -13.66 45.99
N LYS A 378 23.93 -14.02 46.68
CA LYS A 378 23.92 -13.98 48.15
C LYS A 378 23.27 -15.20 48.84
N GLU A 379 23.55 -16.41 48.38
CA GLU A 379 23.22 -17.60 49.17
C GLU A 379 24.14 -18.81 48.92
N ARG A 380 25.46 -18.63 49.07
CA ARG A 380 26.40 -19.74 49.32
C ARG A 380 27.51 -19.30 50.26
N GLY A 381 27.36 -19.59 51.55
CA GLY A 381 28.44 -19.45 52.52
C GLY A 381 27.95 -19.30 53.96
N ARG A 382 27.58 -20.41 54.59
CA ARG A 382 27.74 -20.65 56.04
C ARG A 382 27.40 -22.11 56.37
N THR A 383 28.44 -22.93 56.40
CA THR A 383 28.66 -23.93 57.47
C THR A 383 29.13 -23.22 58.71
#